data_AF-A0AAX6IIB1-F1
#
_entry.id   AF-A0AAX6IIB1-F1
#
_cell.length_a   1.000
_cell.length_b   1.000
_cell.length_c   1.000
_cell.angle_alpha   90.00
_cell.angle_beta   90.00
_cell.angle_gamma   90.00
#
_symmetry.space_group_name_H-M   'P 1'
#
loop_
_entity.id
_entity.type
_entity.pdbx_description
1 polymer ?
#
loop_
_entity_poly.entity_id
_entity_poly.type
_entity_poly.pdbx_seq_one_letter_code
_entity_poly.pdbx_strand_id
1 'polypeptide(L)'
;MIMATNRPDVLDPALLRPGRLDRKIEIPLPNEQSRMEILKIHAAGIAKHGEIDYEAVVKLAEGFNGADLRNICTEAGMFAIRAERDYVIHEDFMKAVRKLTEAKKLESSAHYSADFGKD
;
A
#
# COMPACT_ATOMS: atom_id res chain seq x y z
N MET A 1 -21.42 -15.50 3.75
CA MET A 1 -21.21 -14.12 4.26
C MET A 1 -19.73 -13.81 4.19
N ILE A 2 -19.33 -12.60 3.80
CA ILE A 2 -17.94 -12.14 3.79
C ILE A 2 -17.82 -11.01 4.81
N MET A 3 -16.82 -11.09 5.69
CA MET A 3 -16.51 -10.06 6.69
C MET A 3 -15.05 -9.62 6.53
N ALA A 4 -14.73 -8.40 6.93
CA ALA A 4 -13.37 -7.87 6.96
C ALA A 4 -13.16 -7.10 8.27
N THR A 5 -12.00 -7.28 8.91
CA THR A 5 -11.57 -6.54 10.10
C THR A 5 -10.06 -6.30 10.05
N ASN A 6 -9.62 -5.15 10.56
CA ASN A 6 -8.20 -4.88 10.82
C ASN A 6 -7.81 -5.24 12.26
N ARG A 7 -8.78 -5.61 13.10
CA ARG A 7 -8.62 -5.92 14.53
C ARG A 7 -9.34 -7.22 14.87
N PRO A 8 -8.77 -8.38 14.54
CA PRO A 8 -9.38 -9.66 14.89
C PRO A 8 -9.39 -9.91 16.41
N ASP A 9 -8.48 -9.26 17.16
CA ASP A 9 -8.34 -9.33 18.62
C ASP A 9 -9.57 -8.86 19.40
N VAL A 10 -10.38 -7.96 18.83
CA VAL A 10 -11.56 -7.39 19.51
C VAL A 10 -12.88 -8.09 19.15
N LEU A 11 -12.83 -9.11 18.29
CA LEU A 11 -14.02 -9.85 17.89
C LEU A 11 -14.52 -10.74 19.02
N ASP A 12 -15.84 -10.87 19.15
CA ASP A 12 -16.45 -11.84 20.05
C ASP A 12 -16.02 -13.27 19.64
N PRO A 13 -15.37 -14.06 20.54
CA PRO A 13 -14.96 -15.43 20.25
C PRO A 13 -16.12 -16.34 19.78
N ALA A 14 -17.37 -16.01 20.12
CA ALA A 14 -18.54 -16.73 19.63
C ALA A 14 -18.65 -16.67 18.09
N LEU A 15 -18.23 -15.58 17.45
CA LEU A 15 -18.26 -15.45 15.99
C LEU A 15 -17.25 -16.36 15.28
N LEU A 16 -16.17 -16.74 15.96
CA LEU A 16 -15.09 -17.57 15.44
C LEU A 16 -15.35 -19.08 15.57
N ARG A 17 -16.48 -19.48 16.17
CA ARG A 17 -16.83 -20.91 16.32
C ARG A 17 -17.20 -21.52 14.95
N PRO A 18 -16.91 -22.82 14.74
CA PRO A 18 -17.31 -23.54 13.52
C PRO A 18 -18.81 -23.39 13.22
N GLY A 19 -19.15 -23.21 11.94
CA GLY A 19 -20.50 -22.95 11.45
C GLY A 19 -20.89 -21.47 11.38
N ARG A 20 -19.97 -20.54 11.68
CA ARG A 20 -20.16 -19.08 11.60
C ARG A 20 -19.16 -18.44 10.63
N LEU A 21 -17.95 -18.17 11.10
CA LEU A 21 -16.83 -17.63 10.30
C LEU A 21 -15.77 -18.71 10.09
N ASP A 22 -16.06 -19.65 9.18
CA ASP A 22 -15.23 -20.85 9.00
C ASP A 22 -13.87 -20.57 8.36
N ARG A 23 -13.84 -19.69 7.36
CA ARG A 23 -12.63 -19.36 6.59
C ARG A 23 -12.03 -18.04 7.10
N LYS A 24 -10.86 -18.13 7.70
CA LYS A 24 -10.06 -17.00 8.18
C LYS A 24 -8.90 -16.81 7.20
N ILE A 25 -8.88 -15.67 6.51
CA ILE A 25 -7.86 -15.35 5.51
C ILE A 25 -7.16 -14.08 5.98
N GLU A 26 -5.88 -14.20 6.27
CA GLU A 26 -5.01 -13.07 6.56
C GLU A 26 -4.51 -12.46 5.24
N ILE A 27 -4.57 -11.13 5.14
CA ILE A 27 -4.03 -10.38 4.00
C ILE A 27 -2.81 -9.62 4.51
N PRO A 28 -1.58 -10.10 4.24
CA PRO A 28 -0.37 -9.44 4.70
C PRO A 28 -0.09 -8.17 3.88
N LEU A 29 0.87 -7.37 4.35
CA LEU A 29 1.45 -6.31 3.54
C LEU A 29 2.07 -6.90 2.25
N PRO A 30 2.01 -6.17 1.13
CA PRO A 30 2.55 -6.65 -0.14
C PRO A 30 4.08 -6.82 -0.06
N ASN A 31 4.56 -7.95 -0.58
CA ASN A 31 5.98 -8.16 -0.84
C ASN A 31 6.47 -7.26 -1.99
N GLU A 32 7.77 -7.23 -2.24
CA GLU A 32 8.38 -6.35 -3.26
C GLU A 32 7.74 -6.51 -4.65
N GLN A 33 7.56 -7.75 -5.12
CA GLN A 33 6.92 -8.04 -6.40
C GLN A 33 5.48 -7.53 -6.45
N SER A 34 4.69 -7.79 -5.40
CA SER A 34 3.31 -7.31 -5.30
C SER A 34 3.24 -5.79 -5.24
N ARG A 35 4.20 -5.12 -4.56
CA ARG A 35 4.28 -3.65 -4.56
C ARG A 35 4.53 -3.10 -5.96
N MET A 36 5.40 -3.73 -6.73
CA MET A 36 5.65 -3.36 -8.12
C MET A 36 4.40 -3.50 -9.00
N GLU A 37 3.65 -4.60 -8.85
CA GLU A 37 2.42 -4.82 -9.61
C GLU A 37 1.34 -3.78 -9.25
N ILE A 38 1.11 -3.53 -7.96
CA ILE A 38 0.15 -2.54 -7.49
C ILE A 38 0.52 -1.14 -8.00
N LEU A 39 1.81 -0.77 -7.92
CA LEU A 39 2.28 0.53 -8.40
C LEU A 39 2.07 0.67 -9.92
N LYS A 40 2.37 -0.36 -10.71
CA LYS A 40 2.14 -0.37 -12.16
C LYS A 40 0.66 -0.23 -12.51
N ILE A 41 -0.24 -0.90 -11.77
CA ILE A 41 -1.69 -0.79 -11.95
C ILE A 41 -2.15 0.66 -11.73
N HIS A 42 -1.75 1.29 -10.63
CA HIS A 42 -2.12 2.68 -10.35
C HIS A 42 -1.46 3.69 -11.29
N ALA A 43 -0.24 3.39 -11.75
CA ALA A 43 0.46 4.25 -12.70
C ALA A 43 -0.10 4.13 -14.13
N ALA A 44 -0.78 3.04 -14.50
CA ALA A 44 -1.19 2.74 -15.87
C ALA A 44 -1.92 3.92 -16.56
N GLY A 45 -2.87 4.56 -15.86
CA GLY A 45 -3.67 5.67 -16.40
C GLY A 45 -3.00 7.06 -16.38
N ILE A 46 -1.78 7.18 -15.86
CA ILE A 46 -1.08 8.48 -15.75
C ILE A 46 -0.33 8.77 -17.05
N ALA A 47 -0.43 9.99 -17.56
CA ALA A 47 0.41 10.48 -18.66
C ALA A 47 1.86 10.53 -18.21
N LYS A 48 2.75 9.78 -18.87
CA LYS A 48 4.17 9.66 -18.53
C LYS A 48 5.02 10.11 -19.70
N HIS A 49 6.14 10.75 -19.41
CA HIS A 49 7.17 11.07 -20.39
C HIS A 49 8.47 10.39 -20.01
N GLY A 50 9.02 9.60 -20.93
CA GLY A 50 10.17 8.74 -20.67
C GLY A 50 9.80 7.48 -19.88
N GLU A 51 10.83 6.72 -19.51
CA GLU A 51 10.68 5.49 -18.74
C GLU A 51 10.69 5.76 -17.24
N ILE A 52 9.83 5.06 -16.51
CA ILE A 52 9.81 5.10 -15.05
C ILE A 52 10.43 3.79 -14.55
N ASP A 53 11.56 3.90 -13.86
CA ASP A 53 12.12 2.77 -13.12
C ASP A 53 11.29 2.50 -11.86
N TYR A 54 10.30 1.61 -11.98
CA TYR A 54 9.45 1.20 -10.87
C TYR A 54 10.20 0.33 -9.84
N GLU A 55 11.29 -0.34 -10.22
CA GLU A 55 12.08 -1.15 -9.29
C GLU A 55 12.78 -0.23 -8.29
N ALA A 56 13.40 0.86 -8.77
CA ALA A 56 14.01 1.88 -7.93
C ALA A 56 12.99 2.51 -6.96
N VAL A 57 11.76 2.77 -7.42
CA VAL A 57 10.69 3.32 -6.58
C VAL A 57 10.27 2.32 -5.50
N VAL A 58 10.06 1.05 -5.86
CA VAL A 58 9.59 0.01 -4.93
C VAL A 58 10.63 -0.36 -3.88
N LYS A 59 11.92 -0.30 -4.22
CA LYS A 59 13.04 -0.46 -3.25
C LYS A 59 13.00 0.58 -2.13
N LEU A 60 12.45 1.77 -2.40
CA LEU A 60 12.28 2.83 -1.40
C LEU A 60 10.93 2.75 -0.65
N ALA A 61 9.99 1.97 -1.15
CA ALA A 61 8.63 1.82 -0.63
C ALA A 61 8.49 0.58 0.29
N GLU A 62 9.51 0.28 1.10
CA GLU A 62 9.45 -0.84 2.03
C GLU A 62 8.36 -0.62 3.10
N GLY A 63 7.57 -1.66 3.38
CA GLY A 63 6.47 -1.59 4.35
C GLY A 63 5.23 -0.83 3.87
N PHE A 64 5.18 -0.40 2.61
CA PHE A 64 4.03 0.31 2.05
C PHE A 64 2.88 -0.67 1.80
N ASN A 65 1.66 -0.26 2.18
CA ASN A 65 0.43 -0.96 1.82
C ASN A 65 -0.07 -0.50 0.44
N GLY A 66 -1.16 -1.09 -0.05
CA GLY A 66 -1.72 -0.73 -1.36
C GLY A 66 -2.17 0.73 -1.47
N ALA A 67 -2.67 1.33 -0.39
CA ALA A 67 -3.06 2.73 -0.37
C ALA A 67 -1.84 3.66 -0.48
N ASP A 68 -0.74 3.33 0.21
CA ASP A 68 0.51 4.09 0.13
C ASP A 68 1.07 4.10 -1.30
N LEU A 69 1.06 2.94 -1.98
CA LEU A 69 1.53 2.82 -3.37
C LEU A 69 0.67 3.63 -4.34
N ARG A 70 -0.64 3.63 -4.15
CA ARG A 70 -1.54 4.53 -4.90
C ARG A 70 -1.21 5.99 -4.60
N ASN A 71 -0.84 6.32 -3.36
CA ASN A 71 -0.50 7.69 -2.99
C ASN A 71 0.81 8.16 -3.63
N ILE A 72 1.78 7.28 -3.88
CA ILE A 72 2.98 7.61 -4.67
C ILE A 72 2.58 8.19 -6.04
N CYS A 73 1.63 7.56 -6.72
CA CYS A 73 1.12 8.02 -8.01
C CYS A 73 0.47 9.41 -7.92
N THR A 74 -0.35 9.63 -6.89
CA THR A 74 -1.00 10.94 -6.65
C THR A 74 0.05 12.04 -6.41
N GLU A 75 1.02 11.79 -5.54
CA GLU A 75 2.09 12.74 -5.20
C GLU A 75 3.01 13.01 -6.40
N ALA A 76 3.31 12.00 -7.22
CA ALA A 76 4.06 12.20 -8.46
C ALA A 76 3.31 13.15 -9.42
N GLY A 77 1.99 12.98 -9.54
CA GLY A 77 1.13 13.92 -10.28
C GLY A 77 1.18 15.35 -9.70
N MET A 78 1.19 15.49 -8.37
CA MET A 78 1.31 16.81 -7.72
C MET A 78 2.66 17.47 -8.00
N PHE A 79 3.75 16.71 -8.05
CA PHE A 79 5.07 17.23 -8.44
C PHE A 79 5.09 17.69 -9.90
N ALA A 80 4.47 16.94 -10.81
CA ALA A 80 4.33 17.35 -12.20
C ALA A 80 3.52 18.66 -12.36
N ILE A 81 2.38 18.78 -11.67
CA ILE A 81 1.55 19.99 -11.69
C ILE A 81 2.32 21.20 -11.16
N ARG A 82 3.08 21.05 -10.07
CA ARG A 82 3.93 22.14 -9.52
C ARG A 82 5.06 22.55 -10.45
N ALA A 83 5.46 21.65 -11.36
CA ALA A 83 6.45 21.91 -12.39
C ALA A 83 5.80 22.33 -13.72
N GLU A 84 4.50 22.67 -13.72
CA GLU A 84 3.74 23.11 -14.90
C GLU A 84 3.73 22.10 -16.05
N ARG A 85 3.75 20.80 -15.72
CA ARG A 85 3.68 19.68 -16.68
C ARG A 85 2.34 18.96 -16.60
N ASP A 86 1.87 18.45 -17.73
CA ASP A 86 0.70 17.57 -17.86
C ASP A 86 1.06 16.07 -17.88
N TYR A 87 2.36 15.75 -17.72
CA TYR A 87 2.90 14.40 -17.61
C TYR A 87 3.88 14.28 -16.44
N VAL A 88 3.99 13.06 -15.91
CA VAL A 88 4.99 12.70 -14.88
C VAL A 88 6.27 12.16 -15.51
N ILE A 89 7.40 12.41 -14.85
CA ILE A 89 8.71 11.83 -15.17
C ILE A 89 9.21 10.97 -14.02
N HIS A 90 10.29 10.21 -14.23
CA HIS A 90 10.88 9.35 -13.20
C HIS A 90 11.21 10.12 -11.90
N GLU A 91 11.72 11.34 -12.02
CA GLU A 91 12.07 12.18 -10.86
C GLU A 91 10.86 12.49 -9.96
N ASP A 92 9.65 12.62 -10.52
CA ASP A 92 8.44 12.88 -9.73
C ASP A 92 8.07 11.69 -8.85
N PHE A 93 8.18 10.46 -9.37
CA PHE A 93 7.98 9.24 -8.59
C PHE A 93 9.04 9.10 -7.48
N MET A 94 10.29 9.44 -7.78
CA MET A 94 11.37 9.42 -6.79
C MET A 94 11.18 10.46 -5.69
N LYS A 95 10.69 11.66 -6.01
CA LYS A 95 10.31 12.68 -5.02
C LYS A 95 9.10 12.23 -4.18
N ALA A 96 8.09 11.65 -4.83
CA ALA A 96 6.89 11.14 -4.19
C ALA A 96 7.18 10.05 -3.16
N VAL A 97 7.92 9.01 -3.55
CA VAL A 97 8.25 7.92 -2.61
C VAL A 97 9.07 8.43 -1.43
N ARG A 98 10.08 9.28 -1.65
CA ARG A 98 10.89 9.86 -0.56
C ARG A 98 10.03 10.68 0.41
N LYS A 99 9.16 11.54 -0.11
CA LYS A 99 8.22 12.34 0.71
C LYS A 99 7.35 11.43 1.58
N LEU A 100 6.77 10.39 0.98
CA LEU A 100 5.88 9.47 1.69
C LEU A 100 6.62 8.57 2.69
N THR A 101 7.85 8.15 2.39
CA THR A 101 8.67 7.39 3.33
C THR A 101 9.00 8.21 4.57
N GLU A 102 9.34 9.50 4.44
CA GLU A 102 9.55 10.36 5.61
C GLU A 102 8.27 10.59 6.42
N ALA A 103 7.12 10.76 5.75
CA ALA A 103 5.83 10.86 6.46
C ALA A 103 5.49 9.57 7.21
N LYS A 104 5.72 8.41 6.59
CA LYS A 104 5.43 7.09 7.16
C LYS A 104 6.27 6.78 8.40
N LYS A 105 7.52 7.26 8.48
CA LYS A 105 8.35 7.13 9.69
C LYS A 105 7.73 7.79 10.92
N LEU A 106 6.86 8.78 10.72
CA LEU A 106 6.17 9.49 11.80
C LEU A 106 4.84 8.83 12.18
N GLU A 107 4.37 7.85 11.39
CA GLU A 107 3.14 7.11 11.71
C GLU A 107 3.40 6.07 12.80
N SER A 108 2.43 5.90 13.71
CA SER A 108 2.48 4.82 14.68
C SER A 108 2.18 3.48 14.00
N SER A 109 3.02 2.47 14.23
CA SER A 109 2.72 1.11 13.79
C SER A 109 1.71 0.48 14.76
N ALA A 110 0.45 0.39 14.33
CA ALA A 110 -0.54 -0.40 15.02
C ALA A 110 -0.39 -1.87 14.59
N HIS A 111 0.37 -2.65 15.37
CA HIS A 111 0.42 -4.10 15.20
C HIS A 111 -0.75 -4.74 15.96
N TYR A 112 -1.68 -5.33 15.22
CA TYR A 112 -2.71 -6.19 15.81
C TYR A 112 -2.30 -7.64 15.61
N SER A 113 -2.33 -8.44 16.68
CA SER A 113 -2.08 -9.87 16.56
C SER A 113 -3.20 -10.50 15.74
N ALA A 114 -2.84 -11.20 14.66
CA ALA A 114 -3.75 -12.02 13.88
C ALA A 114 -3.91 -13.44 14.45
N ASP A 115 -3.50 -13.70 15.70
CA ASP A 115 -3.80 -14.96 16.36
C ASP A 115 -5.31 -15.06 16.64
N PHE A 116 -6.01 -15.68 15.71
CA PHE A 116 -7.44 -16.02 15.79
C PHE A 116 -7.69 -17.15 16.81
N GLY A 117 -7.25 -16.98 18.05
CA GLY A 117 -7.39 -17.96 19.13
C GLY A 117 -6.70 -19.28 18.80
N LYS A 118 -5.38 -19.26 18.63
CA LYS A 118 -4.58 -20.48 18.80
C LYS A 118 -4.47 -20.74 20.30
N ASP A 119 -5.06 -21.83 20.76
CA ASP A 119 -4.59 -22.50 21.97
C ASP A 119 -3.15 -22.99 21.77
#